data_AF-A0A163LLL0-F1
#
_entry.id   AF-A0A163LLL0-F1
#
_cell.length_a   1.000
_cell.length_b   1.000
_cell.length_c   1.000
_cell.angle_alpha   90.00
_cell.angle_beta   90.00
_cell.angle_gamma   90.00
#
_symmetry.space_group_name_H-M   'P 1'
#
loop_
_entity.id
_entity.type
_entity.pdbx_description
1 polymer ?
#
loop_
_entity_poly.entity_id
_entity_poly.type
_entity_poly.pdbx_seq_one_letter_code
_entity_poly.pdbx_strand_id
1 'polypeptide(L)'
;MVVAHNSPFVRAHNAASNQALEVVTQLNDGIRGLQFETHKPNASSPIRLCHTSCDLLDVGTLQSYLTIVKGWLDDHPYEVISITMGNNNGQSIRNPATDYVEPFQNSGIIEYVWTPPARSLNLTDWPTLSEMILKNNRVVVMIDYNADQDAVPWLLSEFDYQWETPFSPTDPSFPCTQQRPPNQAEDVSRNRMFMLNHNLNVDLSIGGINILVPAYGLLDQVNAESGNSSLGLNVQGCEEMWGRPPNWLLVDYYNFGNFNGSVFEVAANANGVSYNRDSCCGSLRSTSGWSRFGVADSWLLSIVGVVAVMVMRL
;
A
#
# COMPACT_ATOMS: atom_id res chain seq x y z
N MET A 1 2.12 4.14 -10.82
CA MET A 1 2.86 3.95 -9.55
C MET A 1 2.49 2.60 -8.96
N VAL A 2 3.39 1.94 -8.23
CA VAL A 2 3.07 0.71 -7.49
C VAL A 2 2.34 1.07 -6.19
N VAL A 3 1.27 0.33 -5.91
CA VAL A 3 0.43 0.46 -4.71
C VAL A 3 0.49 -0.84 -3.93
N ALA A 4 0.85 -0.75 -2.65
CA ALA A 4 0.79 -1.88 -1.76
C ALA A 4 -0.68 -2.11 -1.35
N HIS A 5 -1.27 -3.20 -1.83
CA HIS A 5 -2.59 -3.65 -1.42
C HIS A 5 -2.57 -4.01 0.05
N ASN A 6 -3.54 -3.51 0.83
CA ASN A 6 -3.62 -3.78 2.25
C ASN A 6 -2.26 -3.58 2.97
N SER A 7 -1.60 -2.48 2.62
CA SER A 7 -0.26 -2.08 3.07
C SER A 7 0.08 -2.35 4.55
N PRO A 8 -0.77 -2.02 5.55
CA PRO A 8 -0.48 -2.26 6.96
C PRO A 8 -0.60 -3.73 7.38
N PHE A 9 -1.15 -4.63 6.55
CA PHE A 9 -1.45 -6.02 6.91
C PHE A 9 -0.22 -6.90 6.76
N VAL A 10 0.73 -6.69 7.69
CA VAL A 10 1.99 -7.40 7.81
C VAL A 10 1.98 -8.24 9.09
N ARG A 11 1.81 -9.56 8.97
CA ARG A 11 1.92 -10.49 10.10
C ARG A 11 2.50 -11.82 9.64
N ALA A 12 3.70 -12.14 10.14
CA ALA A 12 4.34 -13.41 9.84
C ALA A 12 3.40 -14.59 10.15
N HIS A 13 3.33 -15.55 9.24
CA HIS A 13 2.52 -16.77 9.35
C HIS A 13 1.00 -16.52 9.50
N ASN A 14 0.47 -15.42 8.96
CA ASN A 14 -0.95 -15.15 8.90
C ASN A 14 -1.45 -15.15 7.45
N ALA A 15 -2.44 -15.98 7.13
CA ALA A 15 -2.96 -16.14 5.78
C ALA A 15 -3.62 -14.86 5.22
N ALA A 16 -4.12 -13.98 6.09
CA ALA A 16 -4.72 -12.70 5.70
C ALA A 16 -3.69 -11.55 5.62
N SER A 17 -2.38 -11.84 5.64
CA SER A 17 -1.37 -10.79 5.38
C SER A 17 -1.24 -10.55 3.89
N ASN A 18 -1.09 -9.28 3.51
CA ASN A 18 -0.96 -8.85 2.13
C ASN A 18 0.43 -8.36 1.77
N GLN A 19 1.25 -8.01 2.78
CA GLN A 19 2.61 -7.55 2.57
C GLN A 19 3.57 -8.26 3.53
N ALA A 20 4.82 -8.43 3.11
CA ALA A 20 5.87 -9.02 3.95
C ALA A 20 6.70 -7.99 4.73
N LEU A 21 6.62 -6.71 4.34
CA LEU A 21 7.51 -5.65 4.81
C LEU A 21 6.67 -4.49 5.35
N GLU A 22 7.08 -3.92 6.48
CA GLU A 22 6.39 -2.78 7.13
C GLU A 22 6.41 -1.51 6.27
N VAL A 23 5.46 -0.61 6.49
CA VAL A 23 5.20 0.57 5.64
C VAL A 23 6.42 1.44 5.33
N VAL A 24 7.32 1.65 6.30
CA VAL A 24 8.54 2.45 6.06
C VAL A 24 9.43 1.79 5.01
N THR A 25 9.57 0.46 5.06
CA THR A 25 10.32 -0.30 4.04
C THR A 25 9.60 -0.24 2.69
N GLN A 26 8.27 -0.37 2.67
CA GLN A 26 7.48 -0.22 1.44
C GLN A 26 7.75 1.12 0.75
N LEU A 27 7.70 2.21 1.50
CA LEU A 27 7.93 3.56 0.99
C LEU A 27 9.38 3.76 0.53
N ASN A 28 10.37 3.23 1.27
CA ASN A 28 11.78 3.26 0.88
C ASN A 28 12.05 2.46 -0.41
N ASP A 29 11.36 1.35 -0.60
CA ASP A 29 11.53 0.46 -1.75
C ASP A 29 10.82 0.99 -3.01
N GLY A 30 10.00 2.03 -2.89
CA GLY A 30 9.41 2.75 -4.03
C GLY A 30 7.89 2.74 -4.11
N ILE A 31 7.19 2.16 -3.11
CA ILE A 31 5.73 2.26 -3.04
C ILE A 31 5.32 3.73 -2.90
N ARG A 32 4.34 4.16 -3.70
CA ARG A 32 3.77 5.53 -3.65
C ARG A 32 2.25 5.54 -3.53
N GLY A 33 1.61 4.38 -3.47
CA GLY A 33 0.23 4.24 -3.00
C GLY A 33 0.13 3.26 -1.85
N LEU A 34 -0.60 3.65 -0.81
CA LEU A 34 -0.93 2.81 0.34
C LEU A 34 -2.43 2.57 0.29
N GLN A 35 -2.85 1.34 0.04
CA GLN A 35 -4.27 0.98 0.07
C GLN A 35 -4.51 0.08 1.29
N PHE A 36 -5.66 0.25 1.96
CA PHE A 36 -6.06 -0.63 3.06
C PHE A 36 -7.52 -0.50 3.47
N GLU A 37 -8.01 -1.51 4.18
CA GLU A 37 -9.33 -1.52 4.81
C GLU A 37 -9.32 -0.82 6.17
N THR A 38 -10.39 -0.09 6.45
CA THR A 38 -10.63 0.57 7.73
C THR A 38 -11.92 0.05 8.36
N HIS A 39 -11.92 -0.17 9.67
CA HIS A 39 -13.06 -0.71 10.41
C HIS A 39 -13.30 0.08 11.69
N LYS A 40 -14.57 0.21 12.09
CA LYS A 40 -14.95 0.80 13.38
C LYS A 40 -15.86 -0.18 14.11
N PRO A 41 -15.32 -1.05 14.98
CA PRO A 41 -16.09 -2.14 15.60
C PRO A 41 -17.34 -1.69 16.37
N ASN A 42 -17.34 -0.48 16.91
CA ASN A 42 -18.51 0.17 17.50
C ASN A 42 -18.32 1.70 17.50
N ALA A 43 -19.39 2.45 17.77
CA ALA A 43 -19.41 3.91 17.70
C ALA A 43 -18.33 4.62 18.56
N SER A 44 -17.88 4.00 19.65
CA SER A 44 -16.87 4.55 20.57
C SER A 44 -15.45 4.06 20.27
N SER A 45 -15.28 3.14 19.33
CA SER A 45 -13.96 2.63 18.95
C SER A 45 -13.23 3.60 18.03
N PRO A 46 -11.89 3.72 18.13
CA PRO A 46 -11.12 4.37 17.08
C PRO A 46 -11.26 3.59 15.77
N ILE A 47 -11.01 4.25 14.64
CA ILE A 47 -10.86 3.56 13.35
C ILE A 47 -9.63 2.65 13.43
N ARG A 48 -9.84 1.39 13.09
CA ARG A 48 -8.85 0.30 13.10
C ARG A 48 -8.54 -0.16 11.69
N LEU A 49 -7.36 -0.73 11.52
CA LEU A 49 -6.91 -1.31 10.27
C LEU A 49 -7.04 -2.82 10.41
N CYS A 50 -8.06 -3.38 9.76
CA CYS A 50 -8.41 -4.78 9.89
C CYS A 50 -8.65 -5.42 8.52
N HIS A 51 -8.21 -6.66 8.33
CA HIS A 51 -8.49 -7.40 7.09
C HIS A 51 -9.83 -8.12 7.22
N THR A 52 -10.84 -7.70 6.45
CA THR A 52 -12.21 -8.24 6.47
C THR A 52 -12.99 -8.00 7.77
N SER A 53 -12.41 -8.32 8.91
CA SER A 53 -12.90 -8.03 10.26
C SER A 53 -11.74 -7.94 11.24
N CYS A 54 -11.94 -7.26 12.37
CA CYS A 54 -10.89 -7.13 13.38
C CYS A 54 -10.62 -8.42 14.17
N ASP A 55 -11.46 -9.44 14.03
CA ASP A 55 -11.20 -10.77 14.60
C ASP A 55 -10.20 -11.58 13.76
N LEU A 56 -10.14 -11.34 12.44
CA LEU A 56 -9.27 -12.08 11.53
C LEU A 56 -7.84 -11.55 11.56
N LEU A 57 -7.69 -10.24 11.33
CA LEU A 57 -6.41 -9.55 11.43
C LEU A 57 -6.68 -8.11 11.79
N ASP A 58 -6.11 -7.69 12.91
CA ASP A 58 -6.13 -6.31 13.38
C ASP A 58 -4.68 -5.90 13.67
N VAL A 59 -4.24 -4.84 12.99
CA VAL A 59 -2.88 -4.32 13.06
C VAL A 59 -2.80 -2.94 13.74
N GLY A 60 -3.87 -2.51 14.41
CA GLY A 60 -3.88 -1.29 15.21
C GLY A 60 -4.79 -0.20 14.67
N THR A 61 -4.56 1.03 15.12
CA THR A 61 -5.40 2.17 14.77
C THR A 61 -4.91 2.87 13.49
N LEU A 62 -5.84 3.48 12.75
CA LEU A 62 -5.53 4.33 11.61
C LEU A 62 -4.56 5.45 12.02
N GLN A 63 -4.79 6.10 13.17
CA GLN A 63 -3.92 7.17 13.69
C GLN A 63 -2.48 6.69 13.90
N SER A 64 -2.27 5.51 14.49
CA SER A 64 -0.93 4.95 14.73
C SER A 64 -0.19 4.73 13.42
N TYR A 65 -0.87 4.17 12.41
CA TYR A 65 -0.30 3.95 11.10
C TYR A 65 0.06 5.26 10.39
N LEU A 66 -0.87 6.22 10.38
CA LEU A 66 -0.64 7.55 9.77
C LEU A 66 0.51 8.30 10.45
N THR A 67 0.70 8.13 11.77
CA THR A 67 1.85 8.70 12.50
C THR A 67 3.19 8.18 11.94
N ILE A 68 3.27 6.89 11.61
CA ILE A 68 4.47 6.29 11.01
C ILE A 68 4.71 6.84 9.61
N VAL A 69 3.65 6.90 8.79
CA VAL A 69 3.73 7.46 7.42
C VAL A 69 4.13 8.93 7.45
N LYS A 70 3.58 9.72 8.38
CA LYS A 70 3.95 11.12 8.62
C LYS A 70 5.45 11.24 8.93
N GLY A 71 5.97 10.44 9.87
CA GLY A 71 7.39 10.43 10.19
C GLY A 71 8.28 10.16 8.97
N TRP A 72 7.87 9.25 8.08
CA TRP A 72 8.61 9.05 6.82
C TRP A 72 8.53 10.27 5.90
N LEU A 73 7.35 10.89 5.75
CA LEU A 73 7.17 12.09 4.91
C LEU A 73 7.93 13.31 5.44
N ASP A 74 8.17 13.40 6.75
CA ASP A 74 9.02 14.43 7.37
C ASP A 74 10.46 14.34 6.86
N ASP A 75 11.00 13.13 6.77
CA ASP A 75 12.37 12.88 6.32
C ASP A 75 12.51 12.89 4.77
N HIS A 76 11.38 12.90 4.04
CA HIS A 76 11.34 12.80 2.58
C HIS A 76 10.51 13.92 1.94
N PRO A 77 11.02 15.16 1.88
CA PRO A 77 10.25 16.35 1.48
C PRO A 77 9.84 16.39 0.00
N TYR A 78 10.47 15.57 -0.84
CA TYR A 78 10.20 15.52 -2.28
C TYR A 78 9.24 14.39 -2.68
N GLU A 79 8.70 13.67 -1.71
CA GLU A 79 7.86 12.51 -1.96
C GLU A 79 6.39 12.88 -1.89
N VAL A 80 5.61 12.33 -2.84
CA VAL A 80 4.15 12.46 -2.93
C VAL A 80 3.57 11.05 -2.90
N ILE A 81 2.56 10.83 -2.04
CA ILE A 81 1.91 9.53 -1.89
C ILE A 81 0.39 9.65 -2.03
N SER A 82 -0.25 8.53 -2.34
CA SER A 82 -1.70 8.37 -2.25
C SER A 82 -2.06 7.39 -1.14
N ILE A 83 -3.14 7.66 -0.43
CA ILE A 83 -3.75 6.77 0.56
C ILE A 83 -5.19 6.48 0.10
N THR A 84 -5.49 5.21 -0.19
CA THR A 84 -6.83 4.77 -0.59
C THR A 84 -7.42 3.85 0.47
N MET A 85 -8.57 4.23 1.03
CA MET A 85 -9.18 3.52 2.15
C MET A 85 -10.47 2.81 1.74
N GLY A 86 -10.56 1.52 2.07
CA GLY A 86 -11.84 0.80 2.07
C GLY A 86 -12.61 1.11 3.35
N ASN A 87 -13.86 1.55 3.24
CA ASN A 87 -14.68 1.94 4.39
C ASN A 87 -15.49 0.76 4.92
N ASN A 88 -15.01 0.05 5.94
CA ASN A 88 -15.70 -1.07 6.59
C ASN A 88 -16.02 -2.25 5.64
N ASN A 89 -15.08 -2.58 4.75
CA ASN A 89 -15.07 -3.75 3.83
C ASN A 89 -16.44 -4.29 3.39
N GLY A 90 -17.21 -3.52 2.62
CA GLY A 90 -18.45 -4.05 2.04
C GLY A 90 -19.64 -4.11 3.01
N GLN A 91 -19.47 -3.80 4.30
CA GLN A 91 -20.55 -3.89 5.28
C GLN A 91 -21.67 -2.89 4.98
N SER A 92 -22.90 -3.23 5.41
CA SER A 92 -24.10 -2.41 5.21
C SER A 92 -24.02 -1.06 5.94
N ILE A 93 -23.22 -0.99 7.00
CA ILE A 93 -22.96 0.23 7.75
C ILE A 93 -21.55 0.70 7.42
N ARG A 94 -21.44 1.91 6.88
CA ARG A 94 -20.17 2.57 6.55
C ARG A 94 -19.89 3.65 7.59
N ASN A 95 -18.61 3.91 7.86
CA ASN A 95 -18.22 4.97 8.79
C ASN A 95 -18.52 6.33 8.16
N PRO A 96 -19.11 7.29 8.90
CA PRO A 96 -19.20 8.68 8.47
C PRO A 96 -17.83 9.25 8.09
N ALA A 97 -17.77 10.06 7.03
CA ALA A 97 -16.53 10.74 6.63
C ALA A 97 -15.88 11.53 7.79
N THR A 98 -16.70 12.11 8.67
CA THR A 98 -16.25 12.87 9.84
C THR A 98 -15.46 12.03 10.86
N ASP A 99 -15.65 10.70 10.90
CA ASP A 99 -14.88 9.82 11.78
C ASP A 99 -13.40 9.74 11.40
N TYR A 100 -13.05 10.09 10.15
CA TYR A 100 -11.66 10.10 9.67
C TYR A 100 -10.92 11.41 10.01
N VAL A 101 -11.60 12.45 10.50
CA VAL A 101 -10.97 13.74 10.77
C VAL A 101 -9.96 13.65 11.92
N GLU A 102 -10.39 13.11 13.06
CA GLU A 102 -9.55 13.00 14.25
C GLU A 102 -8.25 12.18 14.02
N PRO A 103 -8.26 10.96 13.44
CA PRO A 103 -7.02 10.20 13.23
C PRO A 103 -6.04 10.89 12.29
N PHE A 104 -6.51 11.63 11.28
CA PHE A 104 -5.64 12.41 10.39
C PHE A 104 -5.06 13.66 11.08
N GLN A 105 -5.85 14.35 11.90
CA GLN A 105 -5.38 15.49 12.68
C GLN A 105 -4.36 15.07 13.75
N ASN A 106 -4.69 14.04 14.54
CA ASN A 106 -3.87 13.61 15.68
C ASN A 106 -2.57 12.90 15.25
N SER A 107 -2.52 12.33 14.04
CA SER A 107 -1.27 11.79 13.48
C SER A 107 -0.34 12.87 12.92
N GLY A 108 -0.85 14.10 12.73
CA GLY A 108 -0.12 15.21 12.12
C GLY A 108 0.01 15.12 10.59
N ILE A 109 -0.41 14.02 9.95
CA ILE A 109 -0.30 13.86 8.49
C ILE A 109 -1.15 14.87 7.72
N ILE A 110 -2.18 15.44 8.37
CA ILE A 110 -3.08 16.44 7.79
C ILE A 110 -2.34 17.66 7.21
N GLU A 111 -1.14 17.98 7.71
CA GLU A 111 -0.29 19.07 7.21
C GLU A 111 0.15 18.89 5.76
N TYR A 112 0.14 17.65 5.25
CA TYR A 112 0.51 17.32 3.87
C TYR A 112 -0.67 17.00 2.98
N VAL A 113 -1.88 16.95 3.53
CA VAL A 113 -3.04 16.48 2.77
C VAL A 113 -3.48 17.53 1.76
N TRP A 114 -3.55 17.11 0.50
CA TRP A 114 -4.04 17.93 -0.59
C TRP A 114 -5.56 17.98 -0.61
N THR A 115 -6.13 19.17 -0.79
CA THR A 115 -7.57 19.39 -1.01
C THR A 115 -7.81 19.76 -2.47
N PRO A 116 -8.69 19.06 -3.20
CA PRO A 116 -8.95 19.32 -4.61
C PRO A 116 -9.80 20.59 -4.78
N PRO A 117 -9.65 21.32 -5.91
CA PRO A 117 -10.45 22.51 -6.20
C PRO A 117 -11.89 22.19 -6.62
N ALA A 118 -12.19 20.92 -6.93
CA ALA A 118 -13.50 20.44 -7.39
C ALA A 118 -13.75 19.03 -6.85
N ARG A 119 -15.03 18.59 -6.85
CA ARG A 119 -15.45 17.25 -6.35
C ARG A 119 -15.16 16.10 -7.31
N SER A 120 -14.66 16.40 -8.50
CA SER A 120 -14.19 15.42 -9.48
C SER A 120 -13.18 16.12 -10.39
N LEU A 121 -12.25 15.35 -10.98
CA LEU A 121 -11.19 15.90 -11.81
C LEU A 121 -10.97 15.04 -13.05
N ASN A 122 -10.85 15.68 -14.20
CA ASN A 122 -10.33 15.02 -15.38
C ASN A 122 -8.82 14.78 -15.24
N LEU A 123 -8.25 13.88 -16.04
CA LEU A 123 -6.81 13.59 -16.05
C LEU A 123 -5.93 14.85 -16.15
N THR A 124 -6.37 15.84 -16.91
CA THR A 124 -5.64 17.11 -17.12
C THR A 124 -5.79 18.12 -15.99
N ASP A 125 -6.72 17.90 -15.07
CA ASP A 125 -7.04 18.85 -13.99
C ASP A 125 -6.24 18.55 -12.71
N TRP A 126 -5.54 17.41 -12.68
CA TRP A 126 -4.63 17.06 -11.58
C TRP A 126 -3.41 17.98 -11.56
N PRO A 127 -2.97 18.45 -10.37
CA PRO A 127 -1.69 19.13 -10.27
C PRO A 127 -0.54 18.19 -10.62
N THR A 128 0.55 18.75 -11.09
CA THR A 128 1.80 17.99 -11.27
C THR A 128 2.40 17.64 -9.90
N LEU A 129 3.22 16.58 -9.86
CA LEU A 129 3.95 16.21 -8.64
C LEU A 129 4.85 17.36 -8.14
N SER A 130 5.46 18.12 -9.05
CA SER A 130 6.28 19.28 -8.72
C SER A 130 5.47 20.37 -8.00
N GLU A 131 4.27 20.68 -8.48
CA GLU A 131 3.39 21.65 -7.81
C GLU A 131 2.93 21.17 -6.43
N MET A 132 2.65 19.87 -6.28
CA MET A 132 2.29 19.26 -5.00
C MET A 132 3.44 19.37 -3.99
N ILE A 133 4.67 19.06 -4.41
CA ILE A 133 5.89 19.20 -3.59
C ILE A 133 6.11 20.65 -3.19
N LEU A 134 6.07 21.58 -4.13
CA LEU A 134 6.32 23.02 -3.87
C LEU A 134 5.29 23.64 -2.92
N LYS A 135 4.05 23.15 -2.94
CA LYS A 135 2.98 23.59 -2.03
C LYS A 135 2.91 22.76 -0.73
N ASN A 136 3.78 21.77 -0.58
CA ASN A 136 3.79 20.80 0.52
C ASN A 136 2.45 20.04 0.69
N ASN A 137 1.67 19.92 -0.39
CA ASN A 137 0.43 19.15 -0.46
C ASN A 137 0.72 17.77 -1.06
N ARG A 138 1.37 16.91 -0.28
CA ARG A 138 2.05 15.70 -0.74
C ARG A 138 1.29 14.39 -0.48
N VAL A 139 0.09 14.47 0.09
CA VAL A 139 -0.76 13.29 0.38
C VAL A 139 -2.12 13.47 -0.27
N VAL A 140 -2.50 12.57 -1.17
CA VAL A 140 -3.88 12.45 -1.68
C VAL A 140 -4.60 11.38 -0.88
N VAL A 141 -5.82 11.65 -0.41
CA VAL A 141 -6.59 10.68 0.38
C VAL A 141 -7.91 10.40 -0.29
N MET A 142 -8.15 9.13 -0.62
CA MET A 142 -9.40 8.65 -1.22
C MET A 142 -10.07 7.62 -0.31
N ILE A 143 -11.40 7.56 -0.36
CA ILE A 143 -12.19 6.52 0.29
C ILE A 143 -13.22 5.96 -0.68
N ASP A 144 -13.39 4.64 -0.70
CA ASP A 144 -14.23 3.94 -1.68
C ASP A 144 -15.71 4.34 -1.61
N TYR A 145 -16.25 4.49 -0.39
CA TYR A 145 -17.64 4.82 -0.16
C TYR A 145 -17.85 5.74 1.04
N ASN A 146 -18.99 6.44 1.02
CA ASN A 146 -19.46 7.30 2.10
C ASN A 146 -18.51 8.48 2.40
N ALA A 147 -17.83 8.98 1.36
CA ALA A 147 -17.19 10.28 1.38
C ALA A 147 -18.25 11.38 1.52
N ASP A 148 -17.89 12.48 2.16
CA ASP A 148 -18.69 13.70 2.26
C ASP A 148 -17.73 14.89 2.15
N GLN A 149 -17.52 15.36 0.92
CA GLN A 149 -16.61 16.49 0.65
C GLN A 149 -17.22 17.86 1.02
N ASP A 150 -18.47 17.91 1.47
CA ASP A 150 -19.02 19.11 2.12
C ASP A 150 -18.53 19.20 3.58
N ALA A 151 -18.52 18.07 4.29
CA ALA A 151 -18.05 18.00 5.68
C ALA A 151 -16.52 17.85 5.80
N VAL A 152 -15.89 17.08 4.91
CA VAL A 152 -14.46 16.74 4.93
C VAL A 152 -13.87 16.94 3.52
N PRO A 153 -13.56 18.19 3.12
CA PRO A 153 -13.24 18.53 1.72
C PRO A 153 -12.06 17.79 1.10
N TRP A 154 -11.10 17.36 1.93
CA TRP A 154 -9.89 16.65 1.52
C TRP A 154 -10.05 15.13 1.40
N LEU A 155 -11.16 14.56 1.88
CA LEU A 155 -11.42 13.13 1.79
C LEU A 155 -12.19 12.84 0.51
N LEU A 156 -11.46 12.48 -0.54
CA LEU A 156 -12.01 12.30 -1.88
C LEU A 156 -12.86 11.04 -1.96
N SER A 157 -14.01 11.15 -2.63
CA SER A 157 -14.78 10.00 -3.10
C SER A 157 -14.00 9.30 -4.21
N GLU A 158 -13.43 8.12 -3.97
CA GLU A 158 -12.56 7.44 -4.93
C GLU A 158 -13.13 7.43 -6.36
N PHE A 159 -14.41 7.05 -6.49
CA PHE A 159 -15.07 6.83 -7.78
C PHE A 159 -15.46 8.12 -8.53
N ASP A 160 -15.32 9.28 -7.89
CA ASP A 160 -15.45 10.57 -8.59
C ASP A 160 -14.15 10.99 -9.29
N TYR A 161 -13.01 10.42 -8.91
CA TYR A 161 -11.68 10.80 -9.36
C TYR A 161 -10.96 9.69 -10.14
N GLN A 162 -11.29 8.43 -9.84
CA GLN A 162 -10.73 7.28 -10.52
C GLN A 162 -11.73 6.13 -10.65
N TRP A 163 -11.35 5.10 -11.37
CA TRP A 163 -12.10 3.85 -11.47
C TRP A 163 -11.15 2.66 -11.32
N GLU A 164 -11.69 1.46 -11.14
CA GLU A 164 -10.89 0.24 -10.98
C GLU A 164 -11.31 -0.86 -11.96
N THR A 165 -10.32 -1.67 -12.37
CA THR A 165 -10.55 -3.00 -12.97
C THR A 165 -11.17 -3.95 -11.94
N PRO A 166 -11.53 -5.21 -12.25
CA PRO A 166 -12.25 -6.06 -11.30
C PRO A 166 -11.58 -6.17 -9.93
N PHE A 167 -12.35 -5.80 -8.91
CA PHE A 167 -11.99 -5.80 -7.50
C PHE A 167 -11.94 -7.23 -6.95
N SER A 168 -10.96 -7.47 -6.06
CA SER A 168 -10.69 -8.76 -5.43
C SER A 168 -10.68 -9.94 -6.43
N PRO A 169 -9.83 -9.89 -7.47
CA PRO A 169 -9.83 -10.89 -8.52
C PRO A 169 -9.47 -12.27 -7.95
N THR A 170 -10.21 -13.30 -8.38
CA THR A 170 -9.90 -14.73 -8.15
C THR A 170 -9.57 -15.47 -9.44
N ASP A 171 -9.72 -14.79 -10.58
CA ASP A 171 -9.35 -15.26 -11.91
C ASP A 171 -8.03 -14.56 -12.34
N PRO A 172 -6.97 -15.32 -12.67
CA PRO A 172 -5.69 -14.76 -13.09
C PRO A 172 -5.70 -14.20 -14.53
N SER A 173 -6.88 -14.01 -15.13
CA SER A 173 -7.04 -13.32 -16.43
C SER A 173 -6.92 -11.80 -16.35
N PHE A 174 -7.21 -11.21 -15.19
CA PHE A 174 -7.13 -9.76 -14.91
C PHE A 174 -7.63 -8.86 -16.06
N PRO A 175 -8.93 -8.90 -16.41
CA PRO A 175 -9.40 -8.12 -17.55
C PRO A 175 -9.34 -6.63 -17.24
N CYS A 176 -8.96 -5.84 -18.24
CA CYS A 176 -8.85 -4.38 -18.15
C CYS A 176 -10.20 -3.64 -18.19
N THR A 177 -11.31 -4.32 -17.92
CA THR A 177 -12.66 -3.75 -17.97
C THR A 177 -12.98 -2.98 -16.70
N GLN A 178 -13.70 -1.87 -16.83
CA GLN A 178 -14.23 -1.13 -15.67
C GLN A 178 -15.14 -2.02 -14.84
N GLN A 179 -14.96 -2.02 -13.52
CA GLN A 179 -15.89 -2.67 -12.59
C GLN A 179 -16.41 -1.70 -11.52
N ARG A 180 -15.56 -0.81 -11.00
CA ARG A 180 -15.92 0.13 -9.94
C ARG A 180 -15.61 1.56 -10.37
N PRO A 181 -16.60 2.48 -10.38
CA PRO A 181 -18.01 2.26 -10.04
C PRO A 181 -18.75 1.45 -11.14
N PRO A 182 -19.84 0.75 -10.79
CA PRO A 182 -20.59 -0.04 -11.77
C PRO A 182 -21.28 0.86 -12.80
N ASN A 183 -21.34 0.40 -14.05
CA ASN A 183 -22.01 1.08 -15.17
C ASN A 183 -21.48 2.51 -15.47
N GLN A 184 -20.22 2.80 -15.14
CA GLN A 184 -19.60 4.04 -15.60
C GLN A 184 -19.49 4.05 -17.12
N ALA A 185 -19.79 5.19 -17.74
CA ALA A 185 -19.64 5.34 -19.18
C ALA A 185 -18.14 5.41 -19.55
N GLU A 186 -17.77 4.75 -20.65
CA GLU A 186 -16.37 4.59 -21.05
C GLU A 186 -15.66 5.93 -21.27
N ASP A 187 -16.35 6.93 -21.82
CA ASP A 187 -15.86 8.28 -22.06
C ASP A 187 -15.52 9.03 -20.77
N VAL A 188 -16.27 8.79 -19.69
CA VAL A 188 -15.95 9.32 -18.35
C VAL A 188 -14.66 8.70 -17.84
N SER A 189 -14.56 7.38 -17.88
CA SER A 189 -13.39 6.64 -17.39
C SER A 189 -12.12 6.88 -18.20
N ARG A 190 -12.24 7.13 -19.51
CA ARG A 190 -11.12 7.57 -20.36
C ARG A 190 -10.51 8.89 -19.86
N ASN A 191 -11.32 9.73 -19.23
CA ASN A 191 -10.93 11.02 -18.67
C ASN A 191 -10.66 11.02 -17.16
N ARG A 192 -10.61 9.85 -16.49
CA ARG A 192 -10.34 9.71 -15.05
C ARG A 192 -9.09 8.90 -14.80
N MET A 193 -8.45 9.01 -13.64
CA MET A 193 -7.38 8.06 -13.30
C MET A 193 -7.94 6.63 -13.17
N PHE A 194 -7.08 5.61 -13.19
CA PHE A 194 -7.54 4.26 -12.86
C PHE A 194 -6.53 3.41 -12.12
N MET A 195 -7.07 2.52 -11.30
CA MET A 195 -6.34 1.49 -10.58
C MET A 195 -6.51 0.14 -11.24
N LEU A 196 -5.38 -0.51 -11.47
CA LEU A 196 -5.29 -1.89 -11.91
C LEU A 196 -5.24 -2.79 -10.68
N ASN A 197 -6.35 -3.47 -10.39
CA ASN A 197 -6.43 -4.53 -9.39
C ASN A 197 -5.68 -5.77 -9.88
N HIS A 198 -4.46 -5.97 -9.39
CA HIS A 198 -3.59 -7.10 -9.73
C HIS A 198 -3.12 -7.85 -8.46
N ASN A 199 -4.08 -8.12 -7.59
CA ASN A 199 -3.94 -8.75 -6.29
C ASN A 199 -4.74 -10.07 -6.29
N LEU A 200 -4.20 -11.12 -6.91
CA LEU A 200 -4.92 -12.40 -7.07
C LEU A 200 -5.26 -13.02 -5.70
N ASN A 201 -6.52 -13.41 -5.52
CA ASN A 201 -7.02 -14.00 -4.29
C ASN A 201 -7.42 -15.47 -4.47
N VAL A 202 -7.35 -16.21 -3.38
CA VAL A 202 -7.94 -17.54 -3.22
C VAL A 202 -9.03 -17.44 -2.16
N ASP A 203 -10.19 -18.05 -2.43
CA ASP A 203 -11.27 -18.18 -1.46
C ASP A 203 -11.00 -19.36 -0.52
N LEU A 204 -10.90 -19.08 0.77
CA LEU A 204 -10.78 -20.06 1.83
C LEU A 204 -12.06 -20.07 2.68
N SER A 205 -12.69 -21.23 2.78
CA SER A 205 -13.81 -21.44 3.71
C SER A 205 -13.31 -22.04 5.02
N ILE A 206 -13.31 -21.24 6.09
CA ILE A 206 -12.88 -21.65 7.43
C ILE A 206 -14.04 -21.46 8.40
N GLY A 207 -14.54 -22.55 9.00
CA GLY A 207 -15.62 -22.46 9.98
C GLY A 207 -16.93 -21.86 9.45
N GLY A 208 -17.19 -21.97 8.14
CA GLY A 208 -18.37 -21.40 7.49
C GLY A 208 -18.24 -19.92 7.08
N ILE A 209 -17.06 -19.32 7.26
CA ILE A 209 -16.73 -17.97 6.79
C ILE A 209 -15.86 -18.11 5.55
N ASN A 210 -16.27 -17.48 4.45
CA ASN A 210 -15.45 -17.35 3.25
C ASN A 210 -14.54 -16.13 3.39
N ILE A 211 -13.24 -16.33 3.21
CA ILE A 211 -12.21 -15.32 3.36
C ILE A 211 -11.38 -15.34 2.10
N LEU A 212 -11.23 -14.18 1.48
CA LEU A 212 -10.26 -13.99 0.41
C LEU A 212 -8.89 -13.75 1.02
N VAL A 213 -7.91 -14.52 0.58
CA VAL A 213 -6.50 -14.34 0.94
C VAL A 213 -5.65 -14.23 -0.31
N PRO A 214 -4.49 -13.55 -0.26
CA PRO A 214 -3.58 -13.51 -1.40
C PRO A 214 -3.18 -14.91 -1.87
N ALA A 215 -3.09 -15.09 -3.18
CA ALA A 215 -2.64 -16.31 -3.84
C ALA A 215 -1.11 -16.47 -3.70
N TYR A 216 -0.62 -16.59 -2.46
CA TYR A 216 0.79 -16.52 -2.10
C TYR A 216 1.68 -17.47 -2.92
N GLY A 217 1.20 -18.68 -3.21
CA GLY A 217 1.93 -19.68 -4.00
C GLY A 217 2.10 -19.33 -5.49
N LEU A 218 1.45 -18.29 -5.98
CA LEU A 218 1.49 -17.84 -7.37
C LEU A 218 2.18 -16.48 -7.54
N LEU A 219 2.68 -15.86 -6.45
CA LEU A 219 3.24 -14.50 -6.50
C LEU A 219 4.43 -14.37 -7.47
N ASP A 220 5.28 -15.39 -7.58
CA ASP A 220 6.41 -15.38 -8.53
C ASP A 220 5.94 -15.23 -10.00
N GLN A 221 4.75 -15.75 -10.32
CA GLN A 221 4.14 -15.64 -11.64
C GLN A 221 3.31 -14.36 -11.77
N VAL A 222 2.44 -14.09 -10.79
CA VAL A 222 1.49 -12.97 -10.82
C VAL A 222 2.26 -11.65 -10.81
N ASN A 223 3.22 -11.47 -9.91
CA ASN A 223 3.98 -10.22 -9.84
C ASN A 223 5.12 -10.11 -10.87
N ALA A 224 5.28 -11.08 -11.78
CA ALA A 224 6.35 -11.07 -12.76
C ALA A 224 6.27 -9.87 -13.73
N GLU A 225 7.42 -9.50 -14.28
CA GLU A 225 7.53 -8.48 -15.33
C GLU A 225 7.03 -8.96 -16.70
N SER A 226 6.88 -10.28 -16.88
CA SER A 226 6.38 -10.88 -18.12
C SER A 226 5.83 -12.29 -17.89
N GLY A 227 5.12 -12.82 -18.89
CA GLY A 227 4.53 -14.17 -18.87
C GLY A 227 3.02 -14.18 -18.60
N ASN A 228 2.41 -15.37 -18.64
CA ASN A 228 0.98 -15.51 -18.43
C ASN A 228 0.57 -15.07 -17.04
N SER A 229 -0.53 -14.31 -16.95
CA SER A 229 -1.08 -13.78 -15.70
C SER A 229 -0.16 -12.83 -14.93
N SER A 230 0.94 -12.41 -15.55
CA SER A 230 1.90 -11.48 -14.95
C SER A 230 1.37 -10.04 -14.94
N LEU A 231 1.88 -9.25 -14.00
CA LEU A 231 1.61 -7.82 -13.92
C LEU A 231 2.05 -7.12 -15.21
N GLY A 232 3.20 -7.51 -15.77
CA GLY A 232 3.70 -6.94 -17.01
C GLY A 232 2.75 -7.13 -18.19
N LEU A 233 2.23 -8.37 -18.37
CA LEU A 233 1.24 -8.65 -19.42
C LEU A 233 -0.07 -7.89 -19.19
N ASN A 234 -0.52 -7.81 -17.93
CA ASN A 234 -1.74 -7.09 -17.58
C ASN A 234 -1.62 -5.58 -17.89
N VAL A 235 -0.53 -4.95 -17.47
CA VAL A 235 -0.26 -3.53 -17.77
C VAL A 235 -0.21 -3.27 -19.27
N GLN A 236 0.47 -4.14 -20.03
CA GLN A 236 0.52 -4.03 -21.49
C GLN A 236 -0.88 -4.10 -22.11
N GLY A 237 -1.67 -5.11 -21.75
CA GLY A 237 -3.03 -5.27 -22.28
C GLY A 237 -3.95 -4.09 -21.94
N CYS A 238 -3.80 -3.53 -20.73
CA CYS A 238 -4.57 -2.36 -20.33
C CYS A 238 -4.11 -1.10 -21.07
N GLU A 239 -2.81 -0.93 -21.29
CA GLU A 239 -2.30 0.18 -22.11
C GLU A 239 -2.80 0.10 -23.56
N GLU A 240 -2.82 -1.08 -24.16
CA GLU A 240 -3.37 -1.31 -25.50
C GLU A 240 -4.88 -0.98 -25.58
N MET A 241 -5.66 -1.35 -24.56
CA MET A 241 -7.11 -1.09 -24.52
C MET A 241 -7.47 0.38 -24.24
N TRP A 242 -6.76 1.01 -23.30
CA TRP A 242 -7.09 2.35 -22.80
C TRP A 242 -6.29 3.46 -23.48
N GLY A 243 -5.25 3.12 -24.23
CA GLY A 243 -4.35 4.07 -24.90
C GLY A 243 -3.39 4.79 -23.94
N ARG A 244 -3.26 4.29 -22.71
CA ARG A 244 -2.37 4.81 -21.66
C ARG A 244 -2.17 3.78 -20.55
N PRO A 245 -1.04 3.82 -19.83
CA PRO A 245 -0.82 2.93 -18.70
C PRO A 245 -1.76 3.25 -17.52
N PRO A 246 -1.99 2.28 -16.61
CA PRO A 246 -2.66 2.52 -15.33
C PRO A 246 -1.94 3.55 -14.46
N ASN A 247 -2.70 4.33 -13.71
CA ASN A 247 -2.13 5.26 -12.71
C ASN A 247 -1.60 4.48 -11.50
N TRP A 248 -2.28 3.41 -11.12
CA TRP A 248 -1.99 2.61 -9.92
C TRP A 248 -1.91 1.12 -10.26
N LEU A 249 -0.83 0.47 -9.83
CA LEU A 249 -0.64 -0.98 -9.92
C LEU A 249 -0.82 -1.57 -8.52
N LEU A 250 -2.02 -2.08 -8.22
CA LEU A 250 -2.35 -2.59 -6.89
C LEU A 250 -1.95 -4.06 -6.79
N VAL A 251 -0.97 -4.35 -5.93
CA VAL A 251 -0.37 -5.70 -5.80
C VAL A 251 -0.27 -6.15 -4.35
N ASP A 252 -0.46 -7.45 -4.14
CA ASP A 252 -0.06 -8.13 -2.91
C ASP A 252 1.44 -8.47 -2.97
N TYR A 253 2.13 -8.40 -1.83
CA TYR A 253 3.52 -8.81 -1.68
C TYR A 253 4.43 -8.22 -2.75
N TYR A 254 4.50 -6.89 -2.83
CA TYR A 254 5.22 -6.17 -3.90
C TYR A 254 6.69 -6.59 -4.08
N ASN A 255 7.31 -7.14 -3.03
CA ASN A 255 8.69 -7.63 -3.04
C ASN A 255 8.85 -9.06 -3.58
N PHE A 256 7.76 -9.70 -4.03
CA PHE A 256 7.74 -11.01 -4.68
C PHE A 256 7.53 -10.87 -6.18
N GLY A 257 7.90 -11.92 -6.91
CA GLY A 257 7.90 -11.96 -8.36
C GLY A 257 9.03 -12.87 -8.86
N ASN A 258 9.13 -13.02 -10.18
CA ASN A 258 10.19 -13.83 -10.81
C ASN A 258 11.60 -13.33 -10.48
N PHE A 259 11.73 -12.08 -10.03
CA PHE A 259 12.82 -11.58 -9.21
C PHE A 259 12.27 -10.56 -8.19
N ASN A 260 13.04 -10.28 -7.14
CA ASN A 260 12.64 -9.34 -6.10
C ASN A 260 12.44 -7.93 -6.66
N GLY A 261 11.23 -7.38 -6.51
CA GLY A 261 10.87 -6.04 -6.99
C GLY A 261 10.53 -5.97 -8.49
N SER A 262 10.17 -7.08 -9.14
CA SER A 262 9.73 -7.09 -10.55
C SER A 262 8.58 -6.14 -10.86
N VAL A 263 7.68 -5.91 -9.91
CA VAL A 263 6.58 -4.95 -10.05
C VAL A 263 7.06 -3.51 -10.30
N PHE A 264 8.24 -3.14 -9.78
CA PHE A 264 8.82 -1.82 -10.02
C PHE A 264 9.44 -1.71 -11.41
N GLU A 265 9.93 -2.81 -11.98
CA GLU A 265 10.35 -2.83 -13.39
C GLU A 265 9.15 -2.63 -14.31
N VAL A 266 8.01 -3.26 -14.01
CA VAL A 266 6.76 -3.02 -14.77
C VAL A 266 6.34 -1.55 -14.69
N ALA A 267 6.34 -0.97 -13.50
CA ALA A 267 6.01 0.44 -13.32
C ALA A 267 7.00 1.36 -14.06
N ALA A 268 8.29 1.06 -14.03
CA ALA A 268 9.31 1.84 -14.73
C ALA A 268 9.12 1.79 -16.25
N ASN A 269 8.88 0.60 -16.81
CA ASN A 269 8.60 0.39 -18.23
C ASN A 269 7.36 1.20 -18.66
N ALA A 270 6.26 1.13 -17.89
CA ALA A 270 5.05 1.90 -18.15
C ALA A 270 5.26 3.43 -18.09
N ASN A 271 6.30 3.91 -17.39
CA ASN A 271 6.66 5.32 -17.31
C ASN A 271 7.80 5.71 -18.26
N GLY A 272 8.32 4.77 -19.07
CA GLY A 272 9.45 5.03 -19.97
C GLY A 272 10.76 5.38 -19.26
N VAL A 273 10.96 4.89 -18.03
CA VAL A 273 12.17 5.11 -17.24
C VAL A 273 12.93 3.81 -17.00
N SER A 274 14.24 3.90 -16.75
CA SER A 274 15.06 2.73 -16.44
C SER A 274 14.85 2.23 -15.02
N TYR A 275 14.83 0.91 -14.84
CA TYR A 275 14.84 0.27 -13.53
C TYR A 275 16.18 -0.42 -13.25
N ASN A 276 16.70 -0.26 -12.04
CA ASN A 276 17.87 -0.99 -11.57
C ASN A 276 17.42 -2.17 -10.70
N ARG A 277 17.61 -3.40 -11.19
CA ARG A 277 17.22 -4.63 -10.46
C ARG A 277 17.95 -4.81 -9.11
N ASP A 278 19.10 -4.15 -8.93
CA ASP A 278 19.84 -4.18 -7.65
C ASP A 278 19.32 -3.16 -6.62
N SER A 279 18.35 -2.30 -6.99
CA SER A 279 17.86 -1.21 -6.15
C SER A 279 16.76 -1.59 -5.16
N CYS A 280 16.10 -2.73 -5.37
CA CYS A 280 14.96 -3.20 -4.58
C CYS A 280 15.06 -4.72 -4.32
N CYS A 281 14.42 -5.30 -3.31
CA CYS A 281 13.68 -4.73 -2.19
C CYS A 281 14.15 -5.42 -0.92
N GLY A 282 14.10 -4.76 0.25
CA GLY A 282 14.17 -5.45 1.53
C GLY A 282 15.29 -6.49 1.76
N SER A 283 16.45 -6.42 1.10
CA SER A 283 17.65 -6.84 1.83
C SER A 283 17.72 -5.85 2.98
N LEU A 284 17.63 -6.33 4.23
CA LEU A 284 17.87 -5.50 5.41
C LEU A 284 19.22 -4.82 5.19
N ARG A 285 19.24 -3.64 4.60
CA ARG A 285 20.43 -2.81 4.51
C ARG A 285 20.67 -2.47 5.96
N SER A 286 21.59 -3.20 6.58
CA SER A 286 22.21 -2.77 7.81
C SER A 286 22.55 -1.32 7.56
N THR A 287 21.86 -0.41 8.23
CA THR A 287 22.28 0.97 8.30
C THR A 287 23.62 0.92 9.02
N SER A 288 24.70 0.74 8.27
CA SER A 288 26.05 0.98 8.73
C SER A 288 26.22 2.50 8.82
N GLY A 289 25.44 3.11 9.70
CA GLY A 289 25.77 4.39 10.29
C GLY A 289 26.95 4.15 11.21
N TRP A 290 28.15 4.23 10.66
CA TRP A 290 29.35 4.39 11.46
C TRP A 290 29.24 5.71 12.24
N SER A 291 28.74 5.63 13.47
CA SER A 291 29.17 6.53 14.52
C SER A 291 30.34 5.85 15.23
N ARG A 292 31.55 6.02 14.68
CA ARG A 292 32.77 5.75 15.44
C ARG A 292 32.86 6.80 16.55
N PHE A 293 32.22 6.56 17.68
CA PHE A 293 32.67 7.17 18.93
C PHE A 293 33.94 6.43 19.33
N GLY A 294 35.09 7.06 19.02
CA GLY A 294 36.37 6.63 19.53
C GLY A 294 36.38 6.80 21.04
N VAL A 295 36.20 5.71 21.77
CA VAL A 295 36.59 5.63 23.18
C VAL A 295 38.06 5.25 23.17
N ALA A 296 38.90 6.21 23.58
CA ALA A 296 40.32 6.01 23.72
C ALA A 296 40.60 4.88 24.72
N ASP A 297 41.47 3.96 24.29
CA ASP A 297 42.10 2.95 25.13
C ASP A 297 42.71 3.59 26.39
N SER A 298 42.30 3.08 27.55
CA SER A 298 43.17 3.08 28.72
C SER A 298 42.86 1.92 29.66
N TRP A 299 43.76 0.93 29.63
CA TRP A 299 44.29 0.17 30.77
C TRP A 299 43.31 -0.41 31.80
N LEU A 300 43.17 -1.75 31.84
CA LEU A 300 43.87 -2.60 32.82
C LEU A 300 43.45 -4.08 32.72
N LEU A 301 44.49 -4.91 32.74
CA LEU A 301 44.52 -6.36 32.87
C LEU A 301 43.76 -6.86 34.11
N SER A 302 43.05 -7.98 33.98
CA SER A 302 42.94 -9.01 35.04
C SER A 302 42.52 -10.35 34.45
N ILE A 303 43.50 -11.24 34.36
CA ILE A 303 43.38 -12.68 34.08
C ILE A 303 42.84 -13.35 35.34
N VAL A 304 41.77 -14.13 35.25
CA VAL A 304 41.60 -15.38 36.01
C VAL A 304 40.84 -16.36 35.13
N GLY A 305 41.54 -17.39 34.64
CA GLY A 305 40.91 -18.58 34.08
C GLY A 305 40.78 -19.66 35.16
N VAL A 306 39.66 -20.38 35.16
CA VAL A 306 39.57 -21.74 35.73
C VAL A 306 38.67 -22.60 34.84
N VAL A 307 39.35 -23.39 34.00
CA VAL A 307 39.16 -24.81 33.68
C VAL A 307 37.73 -25.40 33.71
N ALA A 308 37.30 -25.85 32.53
CA ALA A 308 36.28 -26.87 32.35
C ALA A 308 36.86 -28.28 32.61
N VAL A 309 36.12 -29.13 33.34
CA VAL A 309 36.22 -30.59 33.19
C VAL A 309 34.82 -31.19 33.11
N MET A 310 34.64 -31.93 32.02
CA MET A 310 33.52 -32.78 31.64
C MET A 310 33.33 -34.00 32.56
N VAL A 311 32.05 -34.40 32.73
CA VAL A 311 31.52 -35.79 32.62
C VAL A 311 32.02 -36.84 33.64
N MET A 312 31.13 -37.41 34.47
CA MET A 312 30.44 -38.71 34.24
C MET A 312 29.59 -39.14 35.46
N ARG A 313 28.60 -39.97 35.18
CA ARG A 313 27.55 -40.54 36.04
C ARG A 313 28.06 -41.39 37.21
N LEU A 314 27.29 -41.42 38.30
CA LEU A 314 26.62 -42.61 38.86
C LEU A 314 25.29 -42.16 39.49
#